data_AF-A0AA36IUL0-F1
#
_entry.id   AF-A0AA36IUL0-F1
#
_cell.length_a   1.000
_cell.length_b   1.000
_cell.length_c   1.000
_cell.angle_alpha   90.00
_cell.angle_beta   90.00
_cell.angle_gamma   90.00
#
_symmetry.space_group_name_H-M   'P 1'
#
loop_
_entity.id
_entity.type
_entity.pdbx_description
1 polymer ?
#
loop_
_entity_poly.entity_id
_entity_poly.type
_entity_poly.pdbx_seq_one_letter_code
_entity_poly.pdbx_strand_id
1 'polypeptide(L)'
;AHHFAAASALCAAEFQDDLGEILQNEGIKLCLLVEGRRFYGFFLYKFWCPPLKALSIPRIAVEPKYQLLGFGRLMVSWAIQKAKQKPRHECNRVSLSATPEAVPFYRHLGFLEEKEDNPPPR
;
A
#
# COMPACT_ATOMS: atom_id res chain seq x y z
N ALA A 1 13.09 10.85 11.95
CA ALA A 1 13.95 11.31 10.85
C ALA A 1 14.54 10.15 10.04
N HIS A 2 15.33 9.24 10.63
CA HIS A 2 16.06 8.20 9.89
C HIS A 2 15.17 7.26 9.03
N HIS A 3 14.09 6.71 9.59
CA HIS A 3 13.23 5.77 8.85
C HIS A 3 12.44 6.42 7.71
N PHE A 4 12.12 7.71 7.83
CA PHE A 4 11.46 8.45 6.77
C PHE A 4 12.40 8.63 5.58
N ALA A 5 13.67 8.98 5.82
CA ALA A 5 14.67 9.09 4.76
C ALA A 5 14.86 7.74 4.03
N ALA A 6 14.89 6.63 4.77
CA ALA A 6 14.98 5.29 4.18
C ALA A 6 13.75 4.95 3.31
N ALA A 7 12.54 5.26 3.80
CA ALA A 7 11.32 5.09 3.02
C ALA A 7 11.30 5.98 1.77
N SER A 8 11.76 7.24 1.87
CA SER A 8 11.83 8.17 0.75
C SER A 8 12.80 7.69 -0.33
N ALA A 9 13.99 7.23 0.07
CA ALA A 9 14.97 6.66 -0.84
C ALA A 9 14.45 5.39 -1.53
N LEU A 10 13.79 4.51 -0.79
CA LEU A 10 13.18 3.30 -1.36
C LEU A 10 12.03 3.65 -2.32
N CYS A 11 11.20 4.65 -1.99
CA CYS A 11 10.12 5.12 -2.84
C CYS A 11 10.64 5.65 -4.18
N ALA A 12 11.67 6.49 -4.15
CA ALA A 12 12.31 7.01 -5.35
C ALA A 12 12.95 5.89 -6.19
N ALA A 13 13.56 4.88 -5.57
CA ALA A 13 14.22 3.78 -6.27
C ALA A 13 13.22 2.84 -6.97
N GLU A 14 12.12 2.49 -6.30
CA GLU A 14 11.15 1.50 -6.79
C GLU A 14 10.07 2.12 -7.70
N PHE A 15 9.70 3.38 -7.46
CA PHE A 15 8.56 4.02 -8.12
C PHE A 15 8.89 5.31 -8.87
N GLN A 16 10.13 5.82 -8.74
CA GLN A 16 10.54 7.12 -9.31
C GLN A 16 9.70 8.29 -8.79
N ASP A 17 9.13 8.15 -7.58
CA ASP A 17 8.27 9.16 -6.97
C ASP A 17 8.94 9.86 -5.77
N ASP A 18 8.54 11.12 -5.53
CA ASP A 18 8.84 11.83 -4.29
C ASP A 18 7.81 11.51 -3.19
N LEU A 19 8.28 10.87 -2.13
CA LEU A 19 7.42 10.47 -1.00
C LEU A 19 6.82 11.68 -0.27
N GLY A 20 7.56 12.78 -0.16
CA GLY A 20 7.12 14.01 0.48
C GLY A 20 5.97 14.65 -0.28
N GLU A 21 6.09 14.77 -1.61
CA GLU A 21 5.02 15.27 -2.48
C GLU A 21 3.78 14.39 -2.41
N ILE A 22 3.92 13.06 -2.45
CA ILE A 22 2.77 12.15 -2.34
C ILE A 22 2.03 12.37 -1.02
N LEU A 23 2.75 12.57 0.09
CA LEU A 23 2.15 12.76 1.41
C LEU A 23 1.46 14.11 1.61
N GLN A 24 1.66 15.08 0.71
CA GLN A 24 0.87 16.31 0.68
C GLN A 24 -0.57 16.06 0.21
N ASN A 25 -0.82 14.95 -0.51
CA ASN A 25 -2.18 14.59 -0.93
C ASN A 25 -3.05 14.21 0.27
N GLU A 26 -4.21 14.85 0.36
CA GLU A 26 -5.12 14.67 1.48
C GLU A 26 -5.51 13.21 1.69
N GLY A 27 -5.41 12.77 2.95
CA GLY A 27 -5.83 11.44 3.40
C GLY A 27 -4.86 10.30 3.10
N ILE A 28 -3.74 10.56 2.41
CA ILE A 28 -2.67 9.57 2.27
C ILE A 28 -1.92 9.43 3.60
N LYS A 29 -1.66 8.19 4.00
CA LYS A 29 -0.94 7.85 5.21
C LYS A 29 0.24 6.94 4.88
N LEU A 30 1.39 7.28 5.45
CA LEU A 30 2.59 6.44 5.41
C LEU A 30 2.55 5.43 6.57
N CYS A 31 2.84 4.17 6.25
CA CYS A 31 3.10 3.12 7.24
C CYS A 31 4.49 2.55 6.99
N LEU A 32 5.24 2.35 8.08
CA LEU A 32 6.61 1.86 8.06
C LEU A 32 6.69 0.52 8.78
N LEU A 33 7.35 -0.44 8.17
CA LEU A 33 7.69 -1.71 8.81
C LEU A 33 9.12 -1.61 9.37
N VAL A 34 9.22 -1.61 10.71
CA VAL A 34 10.48 -1.39 11.43
C VAL A 34 10.62 -2.32 12.63
N GLU A 35 11.86 -2.59 13.02
CA GLU A 35 12.22 -3.24 14.29
C GLU A 35 13.38 -2.48 14.92
N GLY A 36 13.08 -1.69 15.96
CA GLY A 36 14.03 -0.75 16.54
C GLY A 36 14.57 0.25 15.50
N ARG A 37 15.86 0.14 15.18
CA ARG A 37 16.54 0.97 14.15
C ARG A 37 16.57 0.33 12.76
N ARG A 38 16.07 -0.90 12.61
CA ARG A 38 16.01 -1.58 11.32
C ARG A 38 14.73 -1.22 10.58
N PHE A 39 14.88 -0.88 9.31
CA PHE A 39 13.80 -0.61 8.37
C PHE A 39 13.68 -1.80 7.42
N TYR A 40 12.46 -2.24 7.14
CA TYR A 40 12.20 -3.37 6.24
C TYR A 40 11.42 -2.97 4.99
N GLY A 41 10.65 -1.89 5.06
CA GLY A 41 9.78 -1.47 3.98
C GLY A 41 8.73 -0.48 4.42
N PHE A 42 7.94 -0.03 3.46
CA PHE A 42 6.84 0.88 3.70
C PHE A 42 5.65 0.53 2.80
N PHE A 43 4.51 1.08 3.16
CA PHE A 43 3.42 1.25 2.20
C PHE A 43 2.66 2.54 2.50
N LEU A 44 2.04 3.06 1.46
CA LEU A 44 1.10 4.16 1.52
C LEU A 44 -0.30 3.60 1.50
N TYR A 45 -1.23 4.23 2.23
CA TYR A 45 -2.64 3.91 2.08
C TYR A 45 -3.53 5.14 2.22
N LYS A 46 -4.69 5.09 1.56
CA LYS A 46 -5.74 6.09 1.68
C LYS A 46 -7.09 5.40 1.80
N PHE A 47 -7.91 5.89 2.73
CA PHE A 47 -9.33 5.52 2.79
C PHE A 47 -10.12 6.40 1.83
N TRP A 48 -10.98 5.76 1.06
CA TRP A 48 -11.95 6.40 0.20
C TRP A 48 -13.34 6.14 0.76
N CYS A 49 -13.96 7.20 1.25
CA CYS A 49 -15.35 7.20 1.71
C CYS A 49 -16.33 6.87 0.56
N PRO A 50 -17.63 6.71 0.83
CA PRO A 50 -18.63 6.56 -0.22
C PRO A 50 -18.49 7.62 -1.33
N PRO A 51 -18.65 7.25 -2.61
CA PRO A 51 -19.18 5.96 -3.08
C PRO A 51 -18.14 4.83 -3.21
N LEU A 52 -16.84 5.11 -3.18
CA LEU A 52 -15.80 4.11 -3.51
C LEU A 52 -15.61 3.02 -2.45
N LYS A 53 -15.75 3.40 -1.16
CA LYS A 53 -15.73 2.50 0.01
C LYS A 53 -14.51 1.57 0.06
N ALA A 54 -13.31 2.12 -0.11
CA ALA A 54 -12.10 1.33 -0.29
C ALA A 54 -10.92 1.83 0.57
N LEU A 55 -10.05 0.91 0.98
CA LEU A 55 -8.67 1.25 1.36
C LEU A 55 -7.79 0.98 0.14
N SER A 56 -7.19 2.03 -0.43
CA SER A 56 -6.25 1.90 -1.55
C SER A 56 -4.81 1.94 -1.05
N ILE A 57 -3.96 1.06 -1.58
CA ILE A 57 -2.51 0.99 -1.33
C ILE A 57 -1.79 1.40 -2.63
N PRO A 58 -1.52 2.69 -2.86
CA PRO A 58 -0.90 3.14 -4.11
C PRO A 58 0.57 2.73 -4.23
N ARG A 59 1.29 2.57 -3.11
CA ARG A 59 2.72 2.23 -3.07
C ARG A 59 2.99 1.28 -1.93
N ILE A 60 3.80 0.26 -2.18
CA ILE A 60 4.24 -0.71 -1.18
C ILE A 60 5.56 -1.32 -1.65
N ALA A 61 6.59 -1.21 -0.83
CA ALA A 61 7.91 -1.73 -1.15
C ALA A 61 8.57 -2.34 0.09
N VAL A 62 9.30 -3.43 -0.14
CA VAL A 62 10.19 -4.07 0.83
C VAL A 62 11.61 -3.80 0.37
N GLU A 63 12.49 -3.43 1.30
CA GLU A 63 13.90 -3.21 0.97
C GLU A 63 14.48 -4.46 0.30
N PRO A 64 15.21 -4.35 -0.83
CA PRO A 64 15.58 -5.51 -1.66
C PRO A 64 16.21 -6.68 -0.89
N LYS A 65 17.08 -6.39 0.08
CA LYS A 65 17.74 -7.40 0.92
C LYS A 65 16.80 -8.20 1.85
N TYR A 66 15.56 -7.77 1.98
CA TYR A 66 14.52 -8.38 2.82
C TYR A 66 13.33 -8.91 2.00
N GLN A 67 13.39 -8.84 0.67
CA GLN A 67 12.36 -9.41 -0.17
C GLN A 67 12.31 -10.94 -0.03
N LEU A 68 11.15 -11.52 -0.38
CA LEU A 68 10.87 -12.96 -0.26
C LEU A 68 10.92 -13.54 1.17
N LEU A 69 11.10 -12.70 2.21
CA LEU A 69 11.03 -13.09 3.63
C LEU A 69 9.64 -12.91 4.25
N GLY A 70 8.62 -12.64 3.45
CA GLY A 70 7.23 -12.49 3.91
C GLY A 70 6.82 -11.09 4.40
N PHE A 71 7.72 -10.11 4.42
CA PHE A 71 7.41 -8.75 4.88
C PHE A 71 6.36 -8.03 4.03
N GLY A 72 6.34 -8.26 2.70
CA GLY A 72 5.28 -7.73 1.85
C GLY A 72 3.91 -8.28 2.25
N ARG A 73 3.82 -9.60 2.50
CA ARG A 73 2.59 -10.25 2.97
C ARG A 73 2.15 -9.71 4.33
N LEU A 74 3.10 -9.46 5.23
CA LEU A 74 2.82 -8.86 6.54
C LEU A 74 2.19 -7.47 6.40
N MET A 75 2.76 -6.59 5.57
CA MET A 75 2.22 -5.24 5.34
C MET A 75 0.83 -5.27 4.69
N VAL A 76 0.62 -6.11 3.67
CA VAL A 76 -0.71 -6.29 3.04
C VAL A 76 -1.73 -6.82 4.05
N SER A 77 -1.34 -7.81 4.87
CA SER A 77 -2.21 -8.37 5.91
C SER A 77 -2.60 -7.32 6.94
N TRP A 78 -1.67 -6.46 7.34
CA TRP A 78 -1.95 -5.33 8.21
C TRP A 78 -2.96 -4.36 7.58
N ALA A 79 -2.78 -4.00 6.30
CA ALA A 79 -3.69 -3.11 5.59
C ALA A 79 -5.11 -3.71 5.51
N ILE A 80 -5.24 -5.01 5.24
CA ILE A 80 -6.52 -5.73 5.26
C ILE A 80 -7.16 -5.68 6.65
N GLN A 81 -6.39 -5.94 7.72
CA GLN A 81 -6.89 -5.81 9.09
C GLN A 81 -7.34 -4.38 9.39
N LYS A 82 -6.60 -3.37 8.91
CA LYS A 82 -6.95 -1.97 9.07
C LYS A 82 -8.26 -1.60 8.37
N ALA A 83 -8.49 -2.12 7.16
CA ALA A 83 -9.75 -1.96 6.45
C ALA A 83 -10.92 -2.61 7.21
N LYS A 84 -10.72 -3.80 7.79
CA LYS A 84 -11.75 -4.52 8.58
C LYS A 84 -12.18 -3.78 9.85
N GLN A 85 -11.39 -2.83 10.36
CA GLN A 85 -11.77 -1.99 11.50
C GLN A 85 -12.84 -0.94 11.14
N LYS A 86 -13.12 -0.74 9.85
CA LYS A 86 -14.12 0.21 9.38
C LYS A 86 -15.48 -0.48 9.14
N PRO A 87 -16.60 0.22 9.38
CA PRO A 87 -17.91 -0.28 8.99
C PRO A 87 -17.97 -0.59 7.49
N ARG A 88 -18.67 -1.66 7.09
CA ARG A 88 -18.78 -2.07 5.68
C ARG A 88 -19.34 -0.98 4.76
N HIS A 89 -20.16 -0.07 5.28
CA HIS A 89 -20.70 1.05 4.50
C HIS A 89 -19.66 2.15 4.24
N GLU A 90 -18.59 2.22 5.04
CA GLU A 90 -17.44 3.12 4.84
C GLU A 90 -16.31 2.45 4.04
N CYS A 91 -16.07 1.15 4.26
CA CYS A 91 -15.01 0.41 3.60
C CYS A 91 -15.39 -1.06 3.44
N ASN A 92 -15.51 -1.54 2.20
CA ASN A 92 -15.84 -2.93 1.90
C ASN A 92 -14.79 -3.65 1.04
N ARG A 93 -13.76 -2.94 0.56
CA ARG A 93 -12.68 -3.51 -0.26
C ARG A 93 -11.32 -2.91 0.04
N VAL A 94 -10.28 -3.67 -0.30
CA VAL A 94 -8.89 -3.20 -0.34
C VAL A 94 -8.45 -3.26 -1.80
N SER A 95 -7.91 -2.17 -2.31
CA SER A 95 -7.32 -2.09 -3.65
C SER A 95 -5.85 -1.70 -3.56
N LEU A 96 -5.10 -1.99 -4.62
CA LEU A 96 -3.69 -1.61 -4.71
C LEU A 96 -3.28 -1.43 -6.16
N SER A 97 -2.18 -0.72 -6.36
CA SER A 97 -1.49 -0.66 -7.64
C SER A 97 -0.32 -1.65 -7.60
N ALA A 98 -0.27 -2.56 -8.57
CA ALA A 98 0.79 -3.55 -8.69
C ALA A 98 1.62 -3.25 -9.93
N THR A 99 2.95 -3.34 -9.82
CA THR A 99 3.79 -3.49 -11.01
C THR A 99 3.56 -4.88 -11.61
N PRO A 100 3.83 -5.09 -12.92
CA PRO A 100 3.62 -6.38 -13.57
C PRO A 100 4.30 -7.55 -12.84
N GLU A 101 5.49 -7.32 -12.29
CA GLU A 101 6.29 -8.29 -11.56
C GLU A 101 5.66 -8.69 -10.22
N ALA A 102 4.89 -7.79 -9.61
CA ALA A 102 4.23 -8.00 -8.32
C ALA A 102 2.83 -8.64 -8.46
N VAL A 103 2.25 -8.69 -9.67
CA VAL A 103 0.92 -9.29 -9.90
C VAL A 103 0.83 -10.74 -9.41
N PRO A 104 1.79 -11.65 -9.69
CA PRO A 104 1.73 -13.02 -9.18
C PRO A 104 1.69 -13.09 -7.65
N PHE A 105 2.45 -12.21 -6.98
CA PHE A 105 2.44 -12.09 -5.52
C PHE A 105 1.05 -11.72 -4.98
N TYR A 106 0.41 -10.70 -5.55
CA TYR A 106 -0.92 -10.27 -5.10
C TYR A 106 -2.03 -11.26 -5.44
N ARG A 107 -1.95 -11.95 -6.58
CA ARG A 107 -2.86 -13.06 -6.91
C ARG A 107 -2.77 -14.17 -5.88
N HIS A 108 -1.57 -14.50 -5.40
CA HIS A 108 -1.37 -15.50 -4.34
C HIS A 108 -1.94 -15.05 -2.99
N LEU A 109 -2.11 -13.73 -2.77
CA LEU A 109 -2.79 -13.16 -1.61
C LEU A 109 -4.31 -13.04 -1.79
N GLY A 110 -4.85 -13.46 -2.93
CA GLY A 110 -6.28 -13.41 -3.24
C GLY A 110 -6.79 -12.10 -3.83
N PHE A 111 -5.89 -11.20 -4.26
CA PHE A 111 -6.29 -10.03 -5.04
C PHE A 111 -6.70 -10.43 -6.45
N LEU A 112 -7.73 -9.75 -6.96
CA LEU A 112 -8.23 -9.92 -8.31
C LEU A 112 -7.94 -8.63 -9.08
N GLU A 113 -7.62 -8.77 -10.37
CA GLU A 113 -7.51 -7.62 -11.27
C GLU A 113 -8.88 -6.97 -11.41
N GLU A 114 -8.91 -5.63 -11.31
CA GLU A 114 -10.13 -4.87 -11.55
C GLU A 114 -10.44 -4.95 -13.05
N LYS A 115 -11.54 -5.60 -13.41
CA LYS A 115 -12.02 -5.58 -14.80
C LYS A 115 -12.62 -4.20 -15.08
N GLU A 116 -12.25 -3.63 -16.22
CA GLU A 116 -12.60 -2.26 -16.65
C GLU A 116 -14.11 -2.02 -16.92
N ASP A 117 -14.97 -3.00 -16.63
CA ASP A 117 -16.41 -2.97 -16.90
C ASP A 117 -17.24 -2.09 -15.94
N ASN A 118 -16.62 -1.27 -15.10
CA ASN A 118 -17.37 -0.36 -14.24
C ASN A 118 -16.64 0.98 -14.10
N PRO A 119 -17.00 2.00 -14.91
CA PRO A 119 -16.45 3.33 -14.73
C PRO A 119 -16.79 3.85 -13.32
N PRO A 120 -15.90 4.61 -12.67
CA PRO A 120 -16.22 5.22 -11.39
C PRO A 120 -17.50 6.06 -11.53
N PRO A 121 -18.42 6.02 -10.54
CA PRO A 121 -19.58 6.91 -10.57
C PRO A 121 -19.06 8.35 -10.61
N ARG A 122 -19.49 9.08 -11.65
CA ARG A 122 -19.24 10.52 -11.80
C ARG A 122 -19.89 11.31 -10.69
#